data_AF-A0A931UXV1-F1
#
_entry.id   AF-A0A931UXV1-F1
#
_cell.length_a   1.000
_cell.length_b   1.000
_cell.length_c   1.000
_cell.angle_alpha   90.00
_cell.angle_beta   90.00
_cell.angle_gamma   90.00
#
_symmetry.space_group_name_H-M   'P 1'
#
loop_
_entity.id
_entity.type
_entity.pdbx_description
1 polymer ?
#
loop_
_entity_poly.entity_id
_entity_poly.type
_entity_poly.pdbx_seq_one_letter_code
_entity_poly.pdbx_strand_id
1 'polypeptide(L)'
;MAVVRDVSARPTADERAHIFEVAVGAAANGIAITDAAGNFVYVNEAFTKLTGFRAEEVIGQSTRLLKSGRHDASFYGHLWATITRGDVWHGETVNRRKDGSLYVEEQTIAPVRATSGAITHYVAIKHDITARRSAEEALRRRIRELSVLHRLAVLSTEAVDVQTFATRLAMTLREHLDLVAVELDVSDQTASVSPTDGALPSFRAGPAAPASGDTLVFPLWVAGRKLGELRVRVRPYDLERPELERFLETFATQAASAFSRALLQEEVRRLERR
;
A
#
# COMPACT_ATOMS: atom_id res chain seq x y z
N MET A 1 2.18 -70.04 -13.97
CA MET A 1 1.60 -68.98 -14.82
C MET A 1 1.58 -67.69 -14.01
N ALA A 2 2.46 -66.73 -14.33
CA ALA A 2 2.39 -65.40 -13.75
C ALA A 2 1.31 -64.61 -14.50
N VAL A 3 0.26 -64.18 -13.80
CA VAL A 3 -0.73 -63.25 -14.35
C VAL A 3 -0.07 -61.87 -14.34
N VAL A 4 0.45 -61.46 -15.49
CA VAL A 4 0.88 -60.08 -15.70
C VAL A 4 -0.40 -59.25 -15.70
N ARG A 5 -0.64 -58.55 -14.59
CA ARG A 5 -1.75 -57.60 -14.46
C ARG A 5 -1.38 -56.41 -15.33
N ASP A 6 -2.09 -56.24 -16.44
CA ASP A 6 -1.94 -55.08 -17.31
C ASP A 6 -2.32 -53.82 -16.52
N VAL A 7 -1.33 -52.96 -16.23
CA VAL A 7 -1.49 -51.70 -15.48
C VAL A 7 -1.72 -50.51 -16.43
N SER A 8 -2.06 -50.75 -17.70
CA SER A 8 -2.22 -49.69 -18.71
C SER A 8 -3.68 -49.30 -19.03
N ALA A 9 -4.63 -49.65 -18.16
CA ALA A 9 -6.02 -49.22 -18.32
C ALA A 9 -6.15 -47.70 -18.06
N ARG A 10 -6.45 -46.92 -19.11
CA ARG A 10 -6.78 -45.50 -18.97
C ARG A 10 -8.08 -45.35 -18.17
N PRO A 11 -8.18 -44.36 -17.26
CA PRO A 11 -9.42 -44.12 -16.53
C PRO A 11 -10.57 -43.83 -17.50
N THR A 12 -11.73 -44.37 -17.16
CA THR A 12 -13.01 -44.18 -17.85
C THR A 12 -13.44 -42.71 -17.84
N ALA A 13 -14.44 -42.35 -18.65
CA ALA A 13 -14.93 -40.98 -18.71
C ALA A 13 -15.46 -40.50 -17.33
N ASP A 14 -16.18 -41.36 -16.62
CA ASP A 14 -16.75 -41.06 -15.30
C ASP A 14 -15.66 -40.92 -14.24
N GLU A 15 -14.65 -41.80 -14.25
CA GLU A 15 -13.50 -41.67 -13.35
C GLU A 15 -12.72 -40.38 -13.59
N ARG A 16 -12.54 -39.98 -14.86
CA ARG A 16 -11.87 -38.70 -15.19
C ARG A 16 -12.69 -37.50 -14.72
N ALA A 17 -14.01 -37.53 -14.92
CA ALA A 17 -14.91 -36.48 -14.47
C ALA A 17 -14.84 -36.34 -12.94
N HIS A 18 -14.90 -37.46 -12.22
CA HIS A 18 -14.80 -37.47 -10.76
C HIS A 18 -13.44 -36.96 -10.27
N ILE A 19 -12.32 -37.41 -10.87
CA ILE A 19 -10.97 -36.91 -10.53
C ILE A 19 -10.89 -35.40 -10.73
N PHE A 20 -11.45 -34.88 -11.84
CA PHE A 20 -11.43 -33.46 -12.12
C PHE A 20 -12.28 -32.65 -11.12
N GLU A 21 -13.47 -33.15 -10.78
CA GLU A 21 -14.34 -32.54 -9.77
C GLU A 21 -13.64 -32.47 -8.41
N VAL A 22 -13.02 -33.57 -7.96
CA VAL A 22 -12.26 -33.62 -6.71
C VAL A 22 -11.06 -32.67 -6.76
N ALA A 23 -10.31 -32.64 -7.86
CA ALA A 23 -9.14 -31.78 -8.01
C ALA A 23 -9.51 -30.29 -7.99
N VAL A 24 -10.57 -29.90 -8.69
CA VAL A 24 -11.09 -28.52 -8.69
C VAL A 24 -11.66 -28.15 -7.32
N GLY A 25 -12.37 -29.06 -6.67
CA GLY A 25 -12.91 -28.89 -5.33
C GLY A 25 -11.82 -28.68 -4.26
N ALA A 26 -10.75 -29.46 -4.32
CA ALA A 26 -9.63 -29.41 -3.36
C ALA A 26 -8.61 -28.29 -3.62
N ALA A 27 -8.72 -27.57 -4.74
CA ALA A 27 -7.80 -26.49 -5.06
C ALA A 27 -7.86 -25.36 -4.01
N ALA A 28 -6.70 -24.90 -3.56
CA ALA A 28 -6.60 -23.79 -2.61
C ALA A 28 -7.05 -22.44 -3.20
N ASN A 29 -6.93 -22.28 -4.52
CA ASN A 29 -7.40 -21.10 -5.23
C ASN A 29 -8.90 -21.19 -5.50
N GLY A 30 -9.58 -20.04 -5.47
CA GLY A 30 -10.98 -19.95 -5.84
C GLY A 30 -11.16 -20.27 -7.32
N ILE A 31 -12.02 -21.22 -7.65
CA ILE A 31 -12.34 -21.58 -9.02
C ILE A 31 -13.82 -21.27 -9.26
N ALA A 32 -14.09 -20.57 -10.35
CA ALA A 32 -15.44 -20.29 -10.84
C ALA A 32 -15.53 -20.61 -12.33
N ILE A 33 -16.64 -21.21 -12.74
CA ILE A 33 -16.97 -21.44 -14.15
C ILE A 33 -18.23 -20.68 -14.46
N THR A 34 -18.25 -20.02 -15.60
CA THR A 34 -19.40 -19.24 -16.09
C THR A 34 -19.83 -19.71 -17.46
N ASP A 35 -21.09 -19.47 -17.81
CA ASP A 35 -21.57 -19.58 -19.19
C ASP A 35 -20.96 -18.47 -20.08
N ALA A 36 -21.22 -18.52 -21.38
CA ALA A 36 -20.75 -17.50 -22.32
C ALA A 36 -21.28 -16.08 -22.06
N ALA A 37 -22.37 -15.93 -21.27
CA ALA A 37 -22.92 -14.64 -20.86
C ALA A 37 -22.31 -14.11 -19.55
N GLY A 38 -21.44 -14.89 -18.90
CA GLY A 38 -20.79 -14.51 -17.65
C GLY A 38 -21.64 -14.76 -16.40
N ASN A 39 -22.58 -15.69 -16.45
CA ASN A 39 -23.31 -16.15 -15.26
C ASN A 39 -22.64 -17.39 -14.68
N PHE A 40 -22.54 -17.49 -13.36
CA PHE A 40 -21.89 -18.62 -12.70
C PHE A 40 -22.66 -19.93 -12.94
N VAL A 41 -21.94 -20.97 -13.33
CA VAL A 41 -22.44 -22.35 -13.50
C VAL A 41 -21.83 -23.28 -12.46
N TYR A 42 -20.63 -22.97 -11.98
CA TYR A 42 -19.96 -23.73 -10.92
C TYR A 42 -19.02 -22.82 -10.11
N VAL A 43 -18.87 -23.10 -8.82
CA VAL A 43 -17.85 -22.52 -7.94
C VAL A 43 -17.33 -23.59 -6.97
N ASN A 44 -16.04 -23.54 -6.61
CA ASN A 44 -15.48 -24.44 -5.60
C ASN A 44 -15.59 -23.87 -4.17
N GLU A 45 -15.20 -24.67 -3.18
CA GLU A 45 -15.23 -24.27 -1.78
C GLU A 45 -14.29 -23.07 -1.49
N ALA A 46 -13.12 -23.01 -2.13
CA ALA A 46 -12.19 -21.90 -1.98
C ALA A 46 -12.79 -20.57 -2.49
N PHE A 47 -13.59 -20.58 -3.56
CA PHE A 47 -14.34 -19.40 -4.00
C PHE A 47 -15.35 -18.94 -2.94
N THR A 48 -16.04 -19.90 -2.30
CA THR A 48 -17.01 -19.59 -1.24
C THR A 48 -16.32 -18.96 -0.03
N LYS A 49 -15.19 -19.54 0.41
CA LYS A 49 -14.35 -18.99 1.49
C LYS A 49 -13.81 -17.60 1.15
N LEU A 50 -13.37 -17.41 -0.10
CA LEU A 50 -12.90 -16.13 -0.60
C LEU A 50 -14.01 -15.09 -0.56
N THR A 51 -15.12 -15.34 -1.24
CA THR A 51 -16.11 -14.28 -1.50
C THR A 51 -17.15 -14.12 -0.39
N GLY A 52 -17.30 -15.12 0.48
CA GLY A 52 -18.34 -15.20 1.50
C GLY A 52 -19.71 -15.58 0.95
N PHE A 53 -19.86 -15.78 -0.36
CA PHE A 53 -21.09 -16.27 -0.97
C PHE A 53 -21.08 -17.79 -1.07
N ARG A 54 -22.21 -18.41 -0.72
CA ARG A 54 -22.40 -19.84 -0.93
C ARG A 54 -22.64 -20.14 -2.40
N ALA A 55 -22.32 -21.36 -2.84
CA ALA A 55 -22.56 -21.81 -4.20
C ALA A 55 -24.02 -21.57 -4.64
N GLU A 56 -24.98 -21.97 -3.80
CA GLU A 56 -26.41 -21.84 -4.08
C GLU A 56 -26.88 -20.39 -4.30
N GLU A 57 -26.15 -19.42 -3.75
CA GLU A 57 -26.46 -17.99 -3.86
C GLU A 57 -25.92 -17.37 -5.15
N VAL A 58 -24.90 -17.98 -5.76
CA VAL A 58 -24.19 -17.41 -6.91
C VAL A 58 -24.50 -18.12 -8.21
N ILE A 59 -24.87 -19.41 -8.20
CA ILE A 59 -25.20 -20.12 -9.43
C ILE A 59 -26.37 -19.40 -10.15
N GLY A 60 -26.19 -19.16 -11.45
CA GLY A 60 -27.11 -18.40 -12.31
C GLY A 60 -26.96 -16.88 -12.21
N GLN A 61 -26.23 -16.35 -11.22
CA GLN A 61 -25.98 -14.92 -11.09
C GLN A 61 -24.82 -14.46 -11.97
N SER A 62 -24.90 -13.21 -12.42
CA SER A 62 -23.81 -12.58 -13.16
C SER A 62 -22.57 -12.36 -12.28
N THR A 63 -21.39 -12.55 -12.85
CA THR A 63 -20.10 -12.21 -12.21
C THR A 63 -20.00 -10.76 -11.73
N ARG A 64 -20.86 -9.86 -12.25
CA ARG A 64 -21.02 -8.48 -11.77
C ARG A 64 -21.38 -8.39 -10.29
N LEU A 65 -21.90 -9.46 -9.69
CA LEU A 65 -22.14 -9.57 -8.25
C LEU A 65 -20.91 -9.18 -7.41
N LEU A 66 -19.70 -9.52 -7.87
CA LEU A 66 -18.46 -9.26 -7.14
C LEU A 66 -17.87 -7.85 -7.39
N LYS A 67 -18.49 -7.05 -8.27
CA LYS A 67 -17.92 -5.77 -8.72
C LYS A 67 -17.84 -4.76 -7.56
N SER A 68 -16.64 -4.21 -7.34
CA SER A 68 -16.41 -3.20 -6.30
C SER A 68 -16.70 -1.77 -6.75
N GLY A 69 -16.62 -1.48 -8.05
CA GLY A 69 -16.64 -0.12 -8.60
C GLY A 69 -15.27 0.57 -8.63
N ARG A 70 -14.19 -0.11 -8.24
CA ARG A 70 -12.81 0.44 -8.29
C ARG A 70 -12.18 0.44 -9.68
N HIS A 71 -12.71 -0.37 -10.60
CA HIS A 71 -12.24 -0.49 -11.97
C HIS A 71 -13.20 0.20 -12.93
N ASP A 72 -12.65 0.93 -13.89
CA ASP A 72 -13.41 1.68 -14.89
C ASP A 72 -13.98 0.80 -16.01
N ALA A 73 -14.75 1.40 -16.92
CA ALA A 73 -15.35 0.69 -18.04
C ALA A 73 -14.30 0.14 -19.02
N SER A 74 -13.18 0.85 -19.24
CA SER A 74 -12.09 0.39 -20.12
C SER A 74 -11.44 -0.89 -19.61
N PHE A 75 -11.21 -1.01 -18.30
CA PHE A 75 -10.66 -2.20 -17.67
C PHE A 75 -11.51 -3.43 -17.98
N TYR A 76 -12.82 -3.35 -17.70
CA TYR A 76 -13.73 -4.46 -18.00
C TYR A 76 -13.89 -4.70 -19.50
N GLY A 77 -13.83 -3.64 -20.31
CA GLY A 77 -13.82 -3.75 -21.77
C GLY A 77 -12.63 -4.57 -22.28
N HIS A 78 -11.43 -4.32 -21.76
CA HIS A 78 -10.22 -5.08 -22.10
C HIS A 78 -10.30 -6.54 -21.66
N LEU A 79 -10.83 -6.79 -20.46
CA LEU A 79 -11.05 -8.15 -19.96
C LEU A 79 -11.98 -8.92 -20.90
N TRP A 80 -13.17 -8.38 -21.14
CA TRP A 80 -14.18 -9.06 -21.97
C TRP A 80 -13.69 -9.24 -23.40
N ALA A 81 -13.10 -8.20 -24.01
CA ALA A 81 -12.55 -8.29 -25.37
C ALA A 81 -11.49 -9.40 -25.49
N THR A 82 -10.63 -9.55 -24.49
CA THR A 82 -9.60 -10.61 -24.45
C THR A 82 -10.25 -11.99 -24.46
N ILE A 83 -11.12 -12.27 -23.48
CA ILE A 83 -11.68 -13.62 -23.33
C ILE A 83 -12.69 -13.97 -24.42
N THR A 84 -13.42 -13.00 -24.98
CA THR A 84 -14.36 -13.26 -26.09
C THR A 84 -13.67 -13.53 -27.42
N ARG A 85 -12.45 -13.01 -27.64
CA ARG A 85 -11.61 -13.44 -28.78
C ARG A 85 -11.04 -14.84 -28.59
N GLY A 86 -11.12 -15.36 -27.38
CA GLY A 86 -10.64 -16.67 -27.02
C GLY A 86 -9.20 -16.69 -26.50
N ASP A 87 -8.68 -15.52 -26.12
CA ASP A 87 -7.40 -15.37 -25.46
C ASP A 87 -7.57 -15.56 -23.94
N VAL A 88 -6.49 -15.92 -23.24
CA VAL A 88 -6.47 -15.97 -21.77
C VAL A 88 -6.23 -14.57 -21.23
N TRP A 89 -7.08 -14.14 -20.30
CA TRP A 89 -6.86 -12.90 -19.57
C TRP A 89 -6.19 -13.18 -18.22
N HIS A 90 -5.22 -12.35 -17.86
CA HIS A 90 -4.56 -12.38 -16.55
C HIS A 90 -4.46 -10.97 -16.00
N GLY A 91 -4.75 -10.81 -14.71
CA GLY A 91 -4.60 -9.51 -14.06
C GLY A 91 -5.14 -9.49 -12.63
N GLU A 92 -4.92 -8.35 -11.98
CA GLU A 92 -5.43 -8.09 -10.65
C GLU A 92 -6.78 -7.38 -10.72
N THR A 93 -7.67 -7.67 -9.78
CA THR A 93 -8.97 -7.02 -9.66
C THR A 93 -9.28 -6.74 -8.20
N VAL A 94 -9.97 -5.63 -7.96
CA VAL A 94 -10.48 -5.29 -6.64
C VAL A 94 -11.96 -5.60 -6.66
N ASN A 95 -12.37 -6.56 -5.85
CA ASN A 95 -13.74 -7.05 -5.79
C ASN A 95 -14.31 -6.82 -4.38
N ARG A 96 -15.61 -7.11 -4.26
CA ARG A 96 -16.38 -6.95 -3.03
C ARG A 96 -16.88 -8.31 -2.56
N ARG A 97 -16.62 -8.63 -1.29
CA ARG A 97 -17.17 -9.82 -0.63
C ARG A 97 -18.64 -9.59 -0.26
N LYS A 98 -19.33 -10.65 0.14
CA LYS A 98 -20.75 -10.60 0.58
C LYS A 98 -20.99 -9.62 1.73
N ASP A 99 -20.04 -9.51 2.66
CA ASP A 99 -20.11 -8.59 3.81
C ASP A 99 -19.82 -7.12 3.43
N GLY A 100 -19.52 -6.83 2.16
CA GLY A 100 -19.21 -5.51 1.65
C GLY A 100 -17.72 -5.13 1.70
N SER A 101 -16.87 -5.93 2.36
CA SER A 101 -15.42 -5.71 2.41
C SER A 101 -14.79 -5.83 1.03
N LEU A 102 -13.76 -5.02 0.79
CA LEU A 102 -13.01 -5.07 -0.45
C LEU A 102 -11.83 -6.04 -0.32
N TYR A 103 -11.52 -6.72 -1.41
CA TYR A 103 -10.37 -7.61 -1.48
C TYR A 103 -9.70 -7.50 -2.85
N VAL A 104 -8.40 -7.80 -2.88
CA VAL A 104 -7.61 -7.82 -4.09
C VAL A 104 -7.36 -9.26 -4.47
N GLU A 105 -7.76 -9.63 -5.68
CA GLU A 105 -7.46 -10.93 -6.27
C GLU A 105 -6.56 -10.78 -7.48
N GLU A 106 -5.61 -11.70 -7.62
CA GLU A 106 -4.99 -12.01 -8.89
C GLU A 106 -5.82 -13.12 -9.54
N GLN A 107 -6.21 -12.94 -10.80
CA GLN A 107 -7.02 -13.95 -11.47
C GLN A 107 -6.59 -14.20 -12.91
N THR A 108 -6.77 -15.45 -13.33
CA THR A 108 -6.62 -15.90 -14.71
C THR A 108 -7.97 -16.37 -15.21
N ILE A 109 -8.40 -15.89 -16.36
CA ILE A 109 -9.68 -16.24 -16.99
C ILE A 109 -9.39 -16.85 -18.36
N ALA A 110 -9.76 -18.11 -18.52
CA ALA A 110 -9.55 -18.89 -19.74
C ALA A 110 -10.89 -19.26 -20.40
N PRO A 111 -11.04 -19.05 -21.71
CA PRO A 111 -12.22 -19.49 -22.46
C PRO A 111 -12.18 -21.00 -22.72
N VAL A 112 -13.33 -21.65 -22.57
CA VAL A 112 -13.52 -23.07 -22.89
C VAL A 112 -14.31 -23.19 -24.19
N ARG A 113 -13.71 -23.88 -25.17
CA ARG A 113 -14.30 -24.07 -26.49
C ARG A 113 -14.99 -25.42 -26.59
N ALA A 114 -16.15 -25.45 -27.22
CA ALA A 114 -16.76 -26.68 -27.69
C ALA A 114 -15.99 -27.25 -28.89
N THR A 115 -16.32 -28.48 -29.28
CA THR A 115 -15.77 -29.13 -30.48
C THR A 115 -16.00 -28.33 -31.77
N SER A 116 -17.06 -27.50 -31.81
CA SER A 116 -17.33 -26.57 -32.92
C SER A 116 -16.40 -25.35 -32.98
N GLY A 117 -15.52 -25.16 -31.98
CA GLY A 117 -14.66 -23.99 -31.84
C GLY A 117 -15.30 -22.80 -31.12
N ALA A 118 -16.62 -22.83 -30.91
CA ALA A 118 -17.36 -21.79 -30.19
C ALA A 118 -17.00 -21.78 -28.70
N ILE A 119 -16.83 -20.60 -28.13
CA ILE A 119 -16.65 -20.43 -26.67
C ILE A 119 -17.99 -20.68 -26.00
N THR A 120 -18.00 -21.59 -25.03
CA THR A 120 -19.22 -21.98 -24.29
C THR A 120 -19.19 -21.55 -22.84
N HIS A 121 -17.99 -21.50 -22.25
CA HIS A 121 -17.79 -21.19 -20.85
C HIS A 121 -16.50 -20.40 -20.66
N TYR A 122 -16.37 -19.79 -19.49
CA TYR A 122 -15.10 -19.26 -19.00
C TYR A 122 -14.77 -19.87 -17.65
N VAL A 123 -13.51 -20.25 -17.47
CA VAL A 123 -12.97 -20.73 -16.19
C VAL A 123 -12.10 -19.61 -15.61
N ALA A 124 -12.42 -19.18 -14.40
CA ALA A 124 -11.65 -18.21 -13.64
C ALA A 124 -10.97 -18.90 -12.45
N ILE A 125 -9.65 -18.71 -12.32
CA ILE A 125 -8.86 -19.11 -11.16
C ILE A 125 -8.47 -17.84 -10.41
N LYS A 126 -8.74 -17.79 -9.10
CA LYS A 126 -8.65 -16.61 -8.26
C LYS A 126 -7.73 -16.88 -7.08
N HIS A 127 -6.75 -16.01 -6.89
CA HIS A 127 -5.83 -16.04 -5.77
C HIS A 127 -6.00 -14.77 -4.94
N ASP A 128 -6.35 -14.90 -3.66
CA ASP A 128 -6.43 -13.75 -2.76
C ASP A 128 -5.03 -13.25 -2.46
N ILE A 129 -4.73 -12.03 -2.92
CA ILE A 129 -3.45 -11.38 -2.67
C ILE A 129 -3.59 -10.23 -1.68
N THR A 130 -4.74 -10.10 -1.00
CA THR A 130 -5.03 -8.99 -0.08
C THR A 130 -4.00 -8.93 1.05
N ALA A 131 -3.72 -10.04 1.72
CA ALA A 131 -2.74 -10.08 2.81
C ALA A 131 -1.32 -9.75 2.31
N ARG A 132 -0.94 -10.27 1.14
CA ARG A 132 0.34 -9.98 0.50
C ARG A 132 0.47 -8.50 0.14
N ARG A 133 -0.55 -7.91 -0.50
CA ARG A 133 -0.60 -6.48 -0.85
C ARG A 133 -0.51 -5.60 0.38
N SER A 134 -1.28 -5.89 1.43
CA SER A 134 -1.22 -5.15 2.69
C SER A 134 0.15 -5.22 3.34
N ALA A 135 0.81 -6.38 3.33
CA ALA A 135 2.16 -6.55 3.86
C ALA A 135 3.19 -5.77 3.04
N GLU A 136 3.13 -5.85 1.71
CA GLU A 136 4.00 -5.08 0.81
C GLU A 136 3.82 -3.56 1.00
N GLU A 137 2.58 -3.08 1.14
CA GLU A 137 2.29 -1.67 1.38
C GLU A 137 2.80 -1.20 2.74
N ALA A 138 2.63 -2.01 3.79
CA ALA A 138 3.18 -1.74 5.11
C ALA A 138 4.71 -1.68 5.07
N LEU A 139 5.36 -2.62 4.38
CA LEU A 139 6.82 -2.62 4.22
C LEU A 139 7.29 -1.40 3.43
N ARG A 140 6.66 -1.08 2.30
CA ARG A 140 6.97 0.13 1.50
C ARG A 140 6.81 1.40 2.35
N ARG A 141 5.80 1.47 3.22
CA ARG A 141 5.62 2.58 4.17
C ARG A 141 6.79 2.67 5.15
N ARG A 142 7.16 1.56 5.80
CA ARG A 142 8.30 1.51 6.72
C ARG A 142 9.61 1.90 6.07
N ILE A 143 9.85 1.47 4.83
CA ILE A 143 11.05 1.85 4.09
C ILE A 143 11.08 3.37 3.86
N ARG A 144 9.95 3.98 3.44
CA ARG A 144 9.87 5.44 3.26
C ARG A 144 10.12 6.20 4.56
N GLU A 145 9.52 5.75 5.67
CA GLU A 145 9.76 6.31 7.00
C GLU A 145 11.26 6.27 7.37
N LEU A 146 11.90 5.10 7.21
CA LEU A 146 13.32 4.93 7.50
C LEU A 146 14.21 5.77 6.59
N SER A 147 13.90 5.90 5.29
CA SER A 147 14.65 6.75 4.37
C SER A 147 14.64 8.21 4.80
N VAL A 148 13.49 8.70 5.27
CA VAL A 148 13.35 10.06 5.79
C VAL A 148 14.22 10.27 7.04
N LEU A 149 14.17 9.34 8.01
CA LEU A 149 14.97 9.42 9.24
C LEU A 149 16.48 9.33 8.94
N HIS A 150 16.87 8.44 8.05
CA HIS A 150 18.28 8.31 7.62
C HIS A 150 18.77 9.60 6.96
N ARG A 151 17.99 10.18 6.05
CA ARG A 151 18.37 11.43 5.39
C ARG A 151 18.44 12.59 6.36
N LEU A 152 17.53 12.64 7.33
CA LEU A 152 17.58 13.58 8.46
C LEU A 152 18.92 13.50 9.21
N ALA A 153 19.40 12.29 9.51
CA ALA A 153 20.67 12.08 10.20
C ALA A 153 21.85 12.63 9.38
N VAL A 154 21.90 12.35 8.08
CA VAL A 154 22.94 12.88 7.16
C VAL A 154 22.88 14.40 7.05
N LEU A 155 21.68 14.97 6.90
CA LEU A 155 21.50 16.42 6.87
C LEU A 155 22.00 17.07 8.16
N SER A 156 21.83 16.41 9.30
CA SER A 156 22.31 16.92 10.59
C SER A 156 23.83 16.99 10.72
N THR A 157 24.57 16.27 9.88
CA THR A 157 26.04 16.28 9.85
C THR A 157 26.61 17.16 8.74
N GLU A 158 25.89 17.31 7.62
CA GLU A 158 26.36 18.07 6.44
C GLU A 158 25.88 19.51 6.41
N ALA A 159 24.82 19.84 7.15
CA ALA A 159 24.26 21.18 7.11
C ALA A 159 25.29 22.23 7.54
N VAL A 160 25.55 23.14 6.62
CA VAL A 160 26.47 24.27 6.83
C VAL A 160 25.78 25.40 7.59
N ASP A 161 24.46 25.53 7.40
CA ASP A 161 23.60 26.56 7.98
C ASP A 161 22.15 26.06 8.10
N VAL A 162 21.35 26.78 8.90
CA VAL A 162 19.94 26.49 9.20
C VAL A 162 19.06 26.48 7.95
N GLN A 163 19.28 27.40 7.01
CA GLN A 163 18.44 27.58 5.83
C GLN A 163 18.63 26.44 4.82
N THR A 164 19.88 26.01 4.63
CA THR A 164 20.23 24.86 3.81
C THR A 164 19.65 23.57 4.40
N PHE A 165 19.71 23.39 5.72
CA PHE A 165 19.07 22.25 6.38
C PHE A 165 17.55 22.27 6.19
N ALA A 166 16.89 23.41 6.45
CA ALA A 166 15.45 23.60 6.30
C ALA A 166 14.96 23.22 4.89
N THR A 167 15.66 23.72 3.88
CA THR A 167 15.33 23.51 2.47
C THR A 167 15.48 22.04 2.07
N ARG A 168 16.58 21.39 2.46
CA ARG A 168 16.81 19.97 2.17
C ARG A 168 15.87 19.04 2.95
N LEU A 169 15.49 19.43 4.16
CA LEU A 169 14.52 18.72 4.98
C LEU A 169 13.14 18.72 4.33
N ALA A 170 12.67 19.89 3.90
CA ALA A 170 11.39 20.06 3.23
C ALA A 170 11.31 19.25 1.93
N MET A 171 12.39 19.24 1.13
CA MET A 171 12.48 18.38 -0.07
C MET A 171 12.38 16.90 0.28
N THR A 172 13.16 16.43 1.26
CA THR A 172 13.17 15.02 1.69
C THR A 172 11.79 14.56 2.13
N LEU A 173 11.10 15.37 2.94
CA LEU A 173 9.75 15.06 3.40
C LEU A 173 8.75 14.98 2.23
N ARG A 174 8.82 15.93 1.30
CA ARG A 174 7.94 15.94 0.12
C ARG A 174 8.17 14.72 -0.77
N GLU A 175 9.43 14.38 -1.05
CA GLU A 175 9.80 13.24 -1.91
C GLU A 175 9.35 11.90 -1.34
N HIS A 176 9.52 11.70 -0.03
CA HIS A 176 9.34 10.37 0.57
C HIS A 176 7.98 10.16 1.25
N LEU A 177 7.20 11.21 1.53
CA LEU A 177 5.92 11.10 2.22
C LEU A 177 4.72 11.58 1.38
N ASP A 178 4.92 11.90 0.10
CA ASP A 178 3.86 12.37 -0.82
C ASP A 178 3.05 13.55 -0.25
N LEU A 179 3.74 14.44 0.46
CA LEU A 179 3.14 15.60 1.12
C LEU A 179 2.86 16.72 0.12
N VAL A 180 1.75 17.45 0.32
CA VAL A 180 1.32 18.55 -0.56
C VAL A 180 2.30 19.71 -0.45
N ALA A 181 2.66 20.09 0.77
CA ALA A 181 3.64 21.13 1.02
C ALA A 181 4.32 20.91 2.36
N VAL A 182 5.57 21.34 2.44
CA VAL A 182 6.32 21.39 3.69
C VAL A 182 6.99 22.75 3.73
N GLU A 183 6.66 23.52 4.75
CA GLU A 183 7.24 24.83 5.01
C GLU A 183 7.89 24.77 6.39
N LEU A 184 9.15 25.16 6.46
CA LEU A 184 9.81 25.35 7.74
C LEU A 184 10.07 26.84 7.92
N ASP A 185 9.43 27.39 8.94
CA ASP A 185 9.55 28.79 9.33
C ASP A 185 10.46 28.85 10.56
N VAL A 186 11.75 29.06 10.34
CA VAL A 186 12.68 29.36 11.41
C VAL A 186 12.71 30.87 11.54
N SER A 187 12.09 31.40 12.60
CA SER A 187 12.15 32.83 12.89
C SER A 187 13.62 33.25 12.97
N ASP A 188 13.99 34.31 12.25
CA ASP A 188 15.35 34.83 12.01
C ASP A 188 16.10 35.31 13.27
N GLN A 189 15.70 34.84 14.45
CA GLN A 189 16.44 35.06 15.67
C GLN A 189 17.54 34.01 15.73
N THR A 190 18.69 34.40 15.20
CA THR A 190 20.01 34.01 15.72
C THR A 190 20.02 34.23 17.23
N ALA A 191 19.35 33.36 17.98
CA ALA A 191 19.49 33.30 19.41
C ALA A 191 20.95 32.91 19.61
N SER A 192 21.76 33.85 20.10
CA SER A 192 23.04 33.54 20.69
C SER A 192 22.77 32.55 21.82
N VAL A 193 22.82 31.25 21.53
CA VAL A 193 22.80 30.22 22.55
C VAL A 193 24.21 30.22 23.09
N SER A 194 24.52 31.17 23.97
CA SER A 194 25.68 30.99 24.84
C SER A 194 25.42 29.74 25.67
N PRO A 195 26.35 28.77 25.71
CA PRO A 195 26.24 27.61 26.58
C PRO A 195 26.41 28.07 28.03
N THR A 196 25.36 28.64 28.62
CA THR A 196 25.30 28.78 30.08
C THR A 196 25.02 27.40 30.66
N ASP A 197 25.95 26.93 31.49
CA ASP A 197 25.90 25.74 32.33
C ASP A 197 26.11 24.37 31.68
N GLY A 198 26.98 24.23 30.68
CA GLY A 198 27.61 22.94 30.31
C GLY A 198 26.66 21.81 29.89
N ALA A 199 25.35 22.07 29.85
CA ALA A 199 24.31 21.13 29.50
C ALA A 199 23.93 21.37 28.03
N LEU A 200 23.90 20.28 27.25
CA LEU A 200 23.33 20.32 25.92
C LEU A 200 21.87 20.82 26.03
N PRO A 201 21.44 21.80 25.21
CA PRO A 201 20.07 22.27 25.29
C PRO A 201 19.10 21.09 25.08
N SER A 202 17.97 21.07 25.77
CA SER A 202 16.93 20.08 25.49
C SER A 202 16.07 20.57 24.32
N PHE A 203 15.93 19.72 23.30
CA PHE A 203 15.21 20.02 22.06
C PHE A 203 13.93 19.21 22.00
N ARG A 204 12.80 19.88 21.72
CA ARG A 204 11.49 19.21 21.67
C ARG A 204 10.62 19.82 20.59
N ALA A 205 9.90 18.97 19.87
CA ALA A 205 8.69 19.41 19.18
C ALA A 205 7.56 19.46 20.21
N GLY A 206 6.74 20.52 20.18
CA GLY A 206 5.46 20.51 20.89
C GLY A 206 4.42 19.66 20.17
N PRO A 207 3.31 19.31 20.83
CA PRO A 207 2.20 18.61 20.18
C PRO A 207 1.71 19.41 18.96
N ALA A 208 1.21 18.72 17.94
CA ALA A 208 0.64 19.36 16.76
C ALA A 208 -0.46 20.34 17.19
N ALA A 209 -0.29 21.61 16.87
CA ALA A 209 -1.37 22.58 16.99
C ALA A 209 -2.18 22.52 15.69
N PRO A 210 -3.52 22.36 15.74
CA PRO A 210 -4.33 22.45 14.54
C PRO A 210 -4.25 23.89 14.01
N ALA A 211 -3.52 24.09 12.92
CA ALA A 211 -3.71 25.26 12.09
C ALA A 211 -4.88 24.94 11.16
N SER A 212 -5.85 25.85 11.07
CA SER A 212 -7.06 25.71 10.25
C SER A 212 -6.85 24.95 8.93
N GLY A 213 -7.68 23.93 8.66
CA GLY A 213 -7.68 23.18 7.39
C GLY A 213 -6.68 22.02 7.36
N ASP A 214 -5.97 21.85 6.23
CA ASP A 214 -5.13 20.68 5.93
C ASP A 214 -3.66 20.82 6.37
N THR A 215 -3.39 21.64 7.39
CA THR A 215 -2.01 22.00 7.80
C THR A 215 -1.74 21.63 9.26
N LEU A 216 -0.72 20.81 9.49
CA LEU A 216 -0.21 20.47 10.80
C LEU A 216 0.96 21.39 11.17
N VAL A 217 0.93 21.98 12.37
CA VAL A 217 1.98 22.88 12.85
C VAL A 217 2.65 22.32 14.08
N PHE A 218 3.97 22.13 13.99
CA PHE A 218 4.81 21.62 15.07
C PHE A 218 5.74 22.74 15.54
N PRO A 219 5.53 23.30 16.75
CA PRO A 219 6.45 24.29 17.28
C PRO A 219 7.76 23.62 17.71
N LEU A 220 8.89 24.21 17.31
CA LEU A 220 10.22 23.72 17.61
C LEU A 220 10.84 24.52 18.75
N TRP A 221 11.32 23.84 19.80
CA TRP A 221 11.84 24.47 21.02
C TRP A 221 13.31 24.10 21.28
N VAL A 222 14.06 25.05 21.86
CA VAL A 222 15.47 24.94 22.29
C VAL A 222 15.61 25.56 23.68
N ALA A 223 16.00 24.78 24.69
CA ALA A 223 16.17 25.29 26.07
C ALA A 223 14.99 26.16 26.57
N GLY A 224 13.76 25.76 26.24
CA GLY A 224 12.53 26.48 26.61
C GLY A 224 12.19 27.70 25.75
N ARG A 225 12.98 28.04 24.71
CA ARG A 225 12.70 29.11 23.75
C ARG A 225 12.18 28.54 22.43
N LYS A 226 11.16 29.17 21.85
CA LYS A 226 10.62 28.79 20.54
C LYS A 226 11.59 29.23 19.44
N LEU A 227 12.09 28.27 18.67
CA LEU A 227 13.03 28.49 17.56
C LEU A 227 12.30 28.78 16.24
N GLY A 228 11.15 28.16 16.05
CA GLY A 228 10.38 28.24 14.81
C GLY A 228 9.22 27.25 14.79
N GLU A 229 8.67 27.04 13.61
CA GLU A 229 7.55 26.13 13.36
C GLU A 229 7.79 25.31 12.10
N LEU A 230 7.56 24.00 12.19
CA LEU A 230 7.40 23.13 11.03
C LEU A 230 5.93 23.06 10.66
N ARG A 231 5.60 23.55 9.46
CA ARG A 231 4.25 23.50 8.90
C ARG A 231 4.21 22.44 7.79
N VAL A 232 3.37 21.43 7.98
CA VAL A 232 3.21 20.32 7.03
C VAL A 232 1.79 20.36 6.49
N ARG A 233 1.65 20.56 5.18
CA ARG A 233 0.37 20.49 4.49
C ARG A 233 0.18 19.09 3.93
N VAL A 234 -0.87 18.43 4.36
CA VAL A 234 -1.25 17.07 3.94
C VAL A 234 -2.49 17.14 3.03
N ARG A 235 -2.87 16.02 2.41
CA ARG A 235 -4.19 15.95 1.76
C ARG A 235 -5.27 15.73 2.83
N PRO A 236 -6.51 16.19 2.63
CA PRO A 236 -7.59 16.02 3.62
C PRO A 236 -7.74 14.58 4.13
N TYR A 237 -7.64 13.58 3.23
CA TYR A 237 -7.78 12.15 3.57
C TYR A 237 -6.59 11.57 4.36
N ASP A 238 -5.45 12.26 4.42
CA ASP A 238 -4.29 11.81 5.19
C ASP A 238 -4.32 12.29 6.65
N LEU A 239 -5.16 13.28 6.99
CA LEU A 239 -5.40 13.73 8.37
C LEU A 239 -6.06 12.66 9.25
N GLU A 240 -6.84 11.77 8.63
CA GLU A 240 -7.52 10.67 9.33
C GLU A 240 -6.57 9.49 9.65
N ARG A 241 -5.25 9.64 9.45
CA ARG A 241 -4.23 8.61 9.67
C ARG A 241 -3.40 8.91 10.93
N PRO A 242 -3.72 8.33 12.11
CA PRO A 242 -2.99 8.56 13.36
C PRO A 242 -1.49 8.20 13.28
N GLU A 243 -1.14 7.29 12.38
CA GLU A 243 0.24 6.88 12.13
C GLU A 243 1.09 7.99 11.51
N LEU A 244 0.52 8.78 10.59
CA LEU A 244 1.22 9.88 9.93
C LEU A 244 1.51 11.00 10.93
N GLU A 245 0.53 11.36 11.76
CA GLU A 245 0.69 12.36 12.81
C GLU A 245 1.80 11.95 13.79
N ARG A 246 1.76 10.72 14.33
CA ARG A 246 2.80 10.20 15.24
C ARG A 246 4.19 10.16 14.59
N PHE A 247 4.25 9.81 13.31
CA PHE A 247 5.51 9.86 12.56
C PHE A 247 6.03 11.30 12.45
N LEU A 248 5.17 12.26 12.10
CA LEU A 248 5.54 13.67 11.98
C LEU A 248 5.98 14.26 13.33
N GLU A 249 5.38 13.88 14.45
CA GLU A 249 5.84 14.27 15.80
C GLU A 249 7.25 13.73 16.12
N THR A 250 7.47 12.44 15.83
CA THR A 250 8.78 11.79 16.02
C THR A 250 9.83 12.47 15.14
N PHE A 251 9.48 12.73 13.89
CA PHE A 251 10.31 13.42 12.93
C PHE A 251 10.62 14.85 13.37
N ALA A 252 9.62 15.63 13.80
CA ALA A 252 9.81 17.01 14.24
C ALA A 252 10.78 17.09 15.43
N THR A 253 10.73 16.11 16.34
CA THR A 253 11.69 15.98 17.45
C THR A 253 13.11 15.72 16.96
N GLN A 254 13.28 14.83 15.96
CA GLN A 254 14.59 14.56 15.36
C GLN A 254 15.12 15.74 14.54
N ALA A 255 14.25 16.43 13.80
CA ALA A 255 14.58 17.65 13.06
C ALA A 255 15.05 18.76 14.03
N ALA A 256 14.36 18.98 15.16
CA ALA A 256 14.78 19.93 16.19
C ALA A 256 16.20 19.60 16.72
N SER A 257 16.49 18.32 16.95
CA SER A 257 17.80 17.86 17.40
C SER A 257 18.89 18.02 16.35
N ALA A 258 18.54 17.91 15.07
CA ALA A 258 19.46 18.13 13.96
C ALA A 258 19.75 19.62 13.73
N PHE A 259 18.73 20.47 13.83
CA PHE A 259 18.85 21.93 13.80
C PHE A 259 19.81 22.46 14.87
N SER A 260 19.71 21.92 16.07
CA SER A 260 20.65 22.19 17.16
C SER A 260 22.11 22.03 16.75
N ARG A 261 22.43 20.87 16.16
CA ARG A 261 23.80 20.54 15.78
C ARG A 261 24.31 21.49 14.71
N ALA A 262 23.47 21.82 13.72
CA ALA A 262 23.81 22.79 12.70
C ALA A 262 24.08 24.18 13.30
N LEU A 263 23.24 24.65 14.23
CA LEU A 263 23.43 25.92 14.95
C LEU A 263 24.74 25.95 15.76
N LEU A 264 25.02 24.87 16.50
CA LEU A 264 26.27 24.75 17.28
C LEU A 264 27.50 24.75 16.36
N GLN A 265 27.45 24.06 15.23
CA GLN A 265 28.54 24.05 14.26
C GLN A 265 28.76 25.43 13.62
N GLU A 266 27.69 26.16 13.32
CA GLU A 266 27.77 27.53 12.81
C GLU A 266 28.45 28.46 13.83
N GLU A 267 28.07 28.37 15.10
CA GLU A 267 28.62 29.21 16.17
C GLU A 267 30.10 28.90 16.44
N VAL A 268 30.48 27.62 16.47
CA VAL A 268 31.90 27.21 16.56
C VAL A 268 32.70 27.81 15.40
N ARG A 269 32.20 27.72 14.17
CA ARG A 269 32.86 28.31 12.98
C ARG A 269 32.91 29.84 13.00
N ARG A 270 32.00 30.53 13.68
CA ARG A 270 32.06 31.98 13.89
C ARG A 270 33.15 32.35 14.89
N LEU A 271 33.30 31.56 15.95
CA LEU A 271 34.33 31.76 16.98
C LEU A 271 35.74 31.47 16.44
N GLU A 272 35.92 30.44 15.61
CA GLU A 272 37.21 30.12 14.97
C GLU A 272 37.68 31.16 13.93
N ARG A 273 36.77 32.02 13.45
CA ARG A 273 37.06 33.09 12.47
C ARG A 273 37.33 34.47 13.11
N ARG A 274 37.29 34.57 14.43
CA ARG A 274 37.63 35.77 15.21
C ARG A 274 39.03 35.64 15.81
#